data_AF-A0A6L3N8P4-F1
#
_entry.id   AF-A0A6L3N8P4-F1
#
_cell.length_a   1.000
_cell.length_b   1.000
_cell.length_c   1.000
_cell.angle_alpha   90.00
_cell.angle_beta   90.00
_cell.angle_gamma   90.00
#
_symmetry.space_group_name_H-M   'P 1'
#
loop_
_entity.id
_entity.type
_entity.pdbx_description
1 polymer ?
#
loop_
_entity_poly.entity_id
_entity_poly.type
_entity_poly.pdbx_seq_one_letter_code
_entity_poly.pdbx_strand_id
1 'polypeptide(L)'
;IADALNVRTCQHGGGETGAALGAARLGWLAVGGDPHAVLTKPPVRAEYAPDAGRHARLRERLDAFRALYRHVRPLYEPSRARLV
;
A
#
# COMPACT_ATOMS: atom_id res chain seq x y z
N ILE A 1 4.20 0.18 8.83
CA ILE A 1 3.32 -0.83 8.17
C ILE A 1 3.93 -2.22 8.21
N ALA A 2 5.22 -2.41 7.90
CA ALA A 2 5.91 -3.70 8.00
C ALA A 2 5.61 -4.46 9.30
N ASP A 3 5.79 -3.80 10.46
CA ASP A 3 5.49 -4.40 11.77
C ASP A 3 4.02 -4.78 11.95
N ALA A 4 3.08 -3.99 11.43
CA ALA A 4 1.65 -4.26 11.59
C ALA A 4 1.22 -5.49 10.78
N LEU A 5 1.75 -5.63 9.56
CA LEU A 5 1.42 -6.74 8.65
C LEU A 5 2.31 -7.96 8.87
N ASN A 6 3.40 -7.85 9.63
CA ASN A 6 4.47 -8.84 9.74
C ASN A 6 5.08 -9.25 8.40
N VAL A 7 5.24 -8.29 7.50
CA VAL A 7 5.76 -8.52 6.14
C VAL A 7 6.86 -7.51 5.87
N ARG A 8 7.98 -7.96 5.30
CA ARG A 8 9.03 -7.05 4.83
C ARG A 8 8.48 -6.17 3.72
N THR A 9 8.64 -4.86 3.84
CA THR A 9 8.18 -3.90 2.82
C THR A 9 9.33 -3.08 2.31
N CYS A 10 9.35 -2.81 1.01
CA CYS A 10 10.32 -1.93 0.37
C CYS A 10 9.62 -0.68 -0.15
N GLN A 11 10.24 0.48 0.07
CA GLN A 11 9.85 1.73 -0.58
C GLN A 11 10.66 1.88 -1.86
N HIS A 12 9.97 1.91 -3.00
CA HIS A 12 10.57 2.21 -4.30
C HIS A 12 10.53 3.71 -4.58
N GLY A 13 11.56 4.22 -5.26
CA GLY A 13 11.54 5.56 -5.84
C GLY A 13 10.83 5.61 -7.19
N GLY A 14 10.55 6.81 -7.72
CA GLY A 14 10.03 6.98 -9.08
C GLY A 14 8.53 6.75 -9.24
N GLY A 15 7.78 6.68 -8.12
CA GLY A 15 6.32 6.58 -8.12
C GLY A 15 5.62 7.93 -8.34
N GLU A 16 6.34 9.05 -8.23
CA GLU A 16 5.84 10.42 -8.36
C GLU A 16 5.14 10.70 -9.70
N THR A 17 5.59 10.08 -10.80
CA THR A 17 4.99 10.23 -12.13
C THR A 17 3.74 9.35 -12.32
N GLY A 18 3.56 8.35 -11.45
CA GLY A 18 2.36 7.51 -11.39
C GLY A 18 1.94 6.90 -12.72
N ALA A 19 0.64 7.00 -13.03
CA ALA A 19 0.03 6.40 -14.22
C ALA A 19 0.59 6.95 -15.55
N ALA A 20 1.03 8.20 -15.58
CA ALA A 20 1.55 8.83 -16.80
C ALA A 20 2.85 8.16 -17.29
N LEU A 21 3.74 7.78 -16.37
CA LEU A 21 4.94 7.01 -16.72
C LEU A 21 4.59 5.62 -17.26
N GLY A 22 3.54 5.00 -16.72
CA GLY A 22 3.00 3.74 -17.24
C GLY A 22 2.52 3.88 -18.69
N ALA A 23 1.72 4.90 -18.98
CA ALA A 23 1.23 5.18 -20.33
C ALA A 23 2.38 5.47 -21.31
N ALA A 24 3.37 6.27 -20.91
CA ALA A 24 4.54 6.55 -21.73
C ALA A 24 5.35 5.28 -22.05
N ARG A 25 5.55 4.39 -21.07
CA ARG A 25 6.22 3.09 -21.27
C ARG A 25 5.44 2.19 -22.23
N LEU A 26 4.12 2.15 -22.12
CA LEU A 26 3.28 1.39 -23.05
C LEU A 26 3.37 1.93 -24.48
N GLY A 27 3.35 3.26 -24.65
CA GLY A 27 3.57 3.90 -25.95
C GLY A 27 4.93 3.57 -26.54
N TRP A 28 5.97 3.54 -25.71
CA TRP A 28 7.33 3.15 -26.13
C TRP A 28 7.40 1.69 -26.57
N LEU A 29 6.77 0.77 -25.85
CA LEU A 29 6.67 -0.63 -26.28
C LEU A 29 5.94 -0.77 -27.62
N ALA A 30 4.87 0.01 -27.83
CA ALA A 30 4.08 -0.04 -29.06
C ALA A 30 4.89 0.36 -30.32
N VAL A 31 5.92 1.19 -30.16
CA VAL A 31 6.82 1.59 -31.27
C VAL A 31 8.09 0.74 -31.37
N GLY A 32 8.13 -0.42 -30.69
CA GLY A 32 9.23 -1.38 -30.79
C GLY A 32 10.38 -1.19 -29.78
N GLY A 33 10.15 -0.46 -28.69
CA GLY A 33 11.12 -0.35 -27.60
C GLY A 33 11.43 -1.71 -26.96
N ASP A 34 12.70 -1.93 -26.61
CA ASP A 34 13.14 -3.14 -25.91
C ASP A 34 12.49 -3.24 -24.51
N PRO A 35 11.70 -4.29 -24.22
CA PRO A 35 11.07 -4.48 -22.91
C PRO A 35 12.05 -4.43 -21.73
N HIS A 36 13.28 -4.93 -21.90
CA HIS A 36 14.27 -4.93 -20.82
C HIS A 36 14.74 -3.52 -20.44
N ALA A 37 14.79 -2.60 -21.41
CA ALA A 37 15.12 -1.20 -21.20
C ALA A 37 13.92 -0.38 -20.70
N VAL A 38 12.69 -0.72 -21.13
CA VAL A 38 11.48 0.05 -20.83
C VAL A 38 10.87 -0.31 -19.46
N LEU A 39 10.86 -1.61 -19.11
CA LEU A 39 10.20 -2.15 -17.92
C LEU A 39 11.19 -2.37 -16.76
N THR A 40 12.10 -1.42 -16.55
CA THR A 40 13.08 -1.49 -15.46
C THR A 40 12.42 -1.29 -14.09
N LYS A 41 12.79 -2.15 -13.13
CA LYS A 41 12.35 -2.02 -11.73
C LYS A 41 12.92 -0.72 -11.13
N PRO A 42 12.08 0.16 -10.56
CA PRO A 42 12.58 1.35 -9.91
C PRO A 42 13.47 1.01 -8.70
N PRO A 43 14.49 1.84 -8.41
CA PRO A 43 15.41 1.58 -7.32
C PRO A 43 14.68 1.53 -5.97
N VAL A 44 15.14 0.64 -5.09
CA VAL A 44 14.69 0.60 -3.70
C VAL A 44 15.34 1.79 -2.98
N ARG A 45 14.51 2.66 -2.39
CA ARG A 45 14.97 3.78 -1.54
C ARG A 45 15.14 3.36 -0.09
N ALA A 46 14.28 2.48 0.42
CA ALA A 46 14.35 2.00 1.79
C ALA A 46 13.73 0.60 1.92
N GLU A 47 14.23 -0.19 2.87
CA GLU A 47 13.65 -1.47 3.26
C GLU A 47 13.29 -1.46 4.75
N TYR A 48 12.17 -2.10 5.07
CA TYR A 48 11.65 -2.18 6.43
C TYR A 48 11.38 -3.63 6.77
N ALA A 49 12.18 -4.17 7.70
CA ALA A 49 11.96 -5.48 8.29
C ALA A 49 10.99 -5.37 9.48
N PRO A 50 10.08 -6.35 9.66
CA PRO A 50 9.19 -6.35 10.81
C PRO A 50 9.93 -6.65 12.11
N ASP A 51 9.56 -5.94 13.16
CA ASP A 51 9.97 -6.20 14.54
C ASP A 51 8.91 -7.02 15.28
N ALA A 52 9.34 -8.12 15.89
CA ALA A 52 8.44 -9.08 16.53
C ALA A 52 7.70 -8.49 17.75
N GLY A 53 8.37 -7.65 18.55
CA GLY A 53 7.78 -7.03 19.73
C GLY A 53 6.73 -5.99 19.36
N ARG A 54 7.04 -5.13 18.39
CA ARG A 54 6.10 -4.15 17.84
C ARG A 54 4.94 -4.86 17.13
N HIS A 55 5.19 -5.94 16.40
CA HIS A 55 4.12 -6.74 15.78
C HIS A 55 3.16 -7.32 16.82
N ALA A 56 3.66 -7.92 17.89
CA ALA A 56 2.83 -8.47 18.96
C ALA A 56 1.90 -7.40 19.56
N ARG A 57 2.46 -6.25 19.94
CA ARG A 57 1.68 -5.11 20.47
C ARG A 57 0.66 -4.56 19.47
N LEU A 58 1.01 -4.51 18.19
CA LEU A 58 0.11 -4.03 17.14
C LEU A 58 -1.03 -5.01 16.84
N ARG A 59 -0.80 -6.33 17.00
CA ARG A 59 -1.85 -7.34 16.85
C ARG A 59 -2.97 -7.16 17.87
N GLU A 60 -2.63 -7.01 19.15
CA GLU A 60 -3.63 -6.77 20.21
C GLU A 60 -4.50 -5.54 19.92
N ARG A 61 -3.86 -4.45 19.47
CA ARG A 61 -4.57 -3.22 19.07
C ARG A 61 -5.44 -3.41 17.83
N LEU A 62 -4.98 -4.20 16.85
CA LEU A 62 -5.74 -4.51 15.65
C LEU A 62 -6.98 -5.35 15.98
N ASP A 63 -6.87 -6.28 16.92
CA ASP A 63 -8.01 -7.08 17.37
C ASP A 63 -9.06 -6.23 18.08
N ALA A 64 -8.62 -5.34 18.98
CA ALA A 64 -9.51 -4.34 19.60
C ALA A 64 -10.17 -3.43 18.56
N PHE A 65 -9.39 -2.91 17.60
CA PHE A 65 -9.91 -2.09 16.51
C PHE A 65 -10.96 -2.85 15.68
N ARG A 66 -10.69 -4.10 15.29
CA ARG A 66 -11.63 -4.93 14.52
C ARG A 66 -12.91 -5.20 15.28
N ALA A 67 -12.81 -5.46 16.59
CA ALA A 67 -13.97 -5.62 17.44
C ALA A 67 -14.83 -4.36 17.44
N LEU A 68 -14.24 -3.19 17.71
CA LEU A 68 -14.94 -1.90 17.70
C LEU A 68 -15.53 -1.60 16.32
N TYR A 69 -14.73 -1.73 15.26
CA TYR A 69 -15.14 -1.43 13.89
C TYR A 69 -16.37 -2.25 13.46
N ARG A 70 -16.47 -3.53 13.85
CA ARG A 70 -17.66 -4.34 13.58
C ARG A 70 -18.94 -3.77 14.20
N HIS A 71 -18.85 -3.17 15.38
CA HIS A 71 -19.99 -2.58 16.07
C HIS A 71 -20.37 -1.21 15.49
N VAL A 72 -19.38 -0.40 15.12
CA VAL A 72 -19.64 0.97 14.63
C VAL A 72 -19.89 1.03 13.12
N ARG A 73 -19.49 0.02 12.34
CA ARG A 73 -19.66 0.02 10.87
C ARG A 73 -21.11 0.32 10.41
N PRO A 74 -22.17 -0.25 11.02
CA PRO A 74 -23.55 0.07 10.64
C PRO A 74 -23.95 1.53 10.85
N LEU A 75 -23.19 2.29 11.64
CA LEU A 75 -23.41 3.72 11.83
C LEU A 75 -22.95 4.54 10.62
N TYR A 76 -22.07 3.98 9.77
CA TYR A 76 -21.51 4.65 8.59
C TYR A 76 -22.25 4.30 7.29
N GLU A 77 -23.45 3.71 7.38
CA GLU A 77 -24.30 3.51 6.21
C GLU A 77 -24.58 4.86 5.52
N PRO A 78 -24.32 5.00 4.20
CA PRO A 78 -24.41 6.28 3.50
C PRO A 78 -25.83 6.85 3.46
N SER A 79 -26.84 6.01 3.70
CA SER A 79 -28.26 6.40 3.81
C SER A 79 -28.63 6.96 5.19
N ARG A 80 -27.73 6.87 6.19
CA ARG A 80 -28.01 7.29 7.57
C ARG A 80 -27.66 8.77 7.77
N ALA A 81 -28.53 9.50 8.46
CA ALA A 81 -28.22 10.85 8.90
C ALA A 81 -26.95 10.84 9.76
N ARG A 82 -26.00 11.74 9.46
CA ARG A 82 -24.75 11.85 10.21
C ARG A 82 -25.09 12.16 11.67
N LEU A 83 -24.46 11.45 12.60
CA LEU A 83 -24.50 11.82 14.01
C LEU A 83 -23.79 13.17 14.13
N VAL A 84 -24.57 14.24 14.34
CA VAL A 84 -24.09 15.60 14.61
C VAL A 84 -23.82 15.73 16.11
#